data_AF-A0A1Q2M4B9-F1
#
_entry.id   AF-A0A1Q2M4B9-F1
#
_cell.length_a   1.000
_cell.length_b   1.000
_cell.length_c   1.000
_cell.angle_alpha   90.00
_cell.angle_beta   90.00
_cell.angle_gamma   90.00
#
_symmetry.space_group_name_H-M   'P 1'
#
loop_
_entity.id
_entity.type
_entity.pdbx_description
1 polymer ?
#
loop_
_entity_poly.entity_id
_entity_poly.type
_entity_poly.pdbx_seq_one_letter_code
_entity_poly.pdbx_strand_id
1 'polypeptide(L)'
;MEVQVNTKKIISLRKERAWSQQQLAEVASISLRTIQRIEKSANASQESVKSISSAFSLTPADILVKETEKSSVVKRAQQYFGGMLAIVGALLLYTSFSTASPIMLKVDASANNEQLASIQLLSEEGAESELRIESKLKIDLSAVQTPEGQIRLKTKVYEFNESSGFVLVATPVLLTEFHEAVGIKFVASDGVSFEIHVTPQN
;
A
#
# COMPACT_ATOMS: atom_id res chain seq x y z
N MET A 1 5.16 55.16 -22.30
CA MET A 1 5.64 53.80 -22.56
C MET A 1 4.80 52.81 -21.76
N GLU A 2 4.36 51.73 -22.40
CA GLU A 2 3.69 50.61 -21.73
C GLU A 2 4.74 49.59 -21.25
N VAL A 3 4.45 48.92 -20.13
CA VAL A 3 5.32 47.93 -19.49
C VAL A 3 4.50 46.69 -19.14
N GLN A 4 5.15 45.52 -19.17
CA GLN A 4 4.53 44.26 -18.78
C GLN A 4 4.56 44.06 -17.28
N VAL A 5 3.41 43.72 -16.71
CA VAL A 5 3.22 43.53 -15.27
C VAL A 5 2.81 42.09 -14.94
N ASN A 6 3.21 41.64 -13.75
CA ASN A 6 2.81 40.35 -13.22
C ASN A 6 1.37 40.44 -12.68
N THR A 7 0.40 40.15 -13.55
CA THR A 7 -1.03 40.19 -13.22
C THR A 7 -1.40 39.23 -12.09
N LYS A 8 -0.78 38.05 -12.04
CA LYS A 8 -1.01 37.06 -10.98
C LYS A 8 -0.66 37.64 -9.61
N LYS A 9 0.46 38.37 -9.52
CA LYS A 9 0.89 39.02 -8.28
C LYS A 9 -0.05 40.15 -7.84
N ILE A 10 -0.54 40.96 -8.79
CA ILE A 10 -1.52 42.01 -8.50
C ILE A 10 -2.82 41.38 -7.97
N ILE A 11 -3.32 40.34 -8.63
CA ILE A 11 -4.55 39.64 -8.22
C ILE A 11 -4.37 38.97 -6.85
N SER A 12 -3.21 38.36 -6.57
CA SER A 12 -2.95 37.72 -5.27
C SER A 12 -2.92 38.73 -4.13
N LEU A 13 -2.19 39.83 -4.29
CA LEU A 13 -2.12 40.90 -3.27
C LEU A 13 -3.48 41.53 -3.02
N ARG A 14 -4.27 41.73 -4.08
CA ARG A 14 -5.64 42.24 -3.97
C ARG A 14 -6.52 41.28 -3.15
N LYS A 15 -6.42 39.97 -3.41
CA LYS A 15 -7.18 38.95 -2.65
C LYS A 15 -6.71 38.82 -1.21
N GLU A 16 -5.41 38.90 -0.95
CA GLU A 16 -4.82 38.85 0.39
C GLU A 16 -5.34 39.99 1.28
N ARG A 17 -5.54 41.19 0.70
CA ARG A 17 -6.15 42.34 1.39
C ARG A 17 -7.68 42.37 1.34
N ALA A 18 -8.32 41.31 0.84
CA ALA A 18 -9.77 41.22 0.63
C ALA A 18 -10.36 42.38 -0.20
N TRP A 19 -9.59 42.94 -1.14
CA TRP A 19 -10.00 44.07 -1.96
C TRP A 19 -10.78 43.63 -3.21
N SER A 20 -11.88 44.31 -3.50
CA SER A 20 -12.52 44.27 -4.81
C SER A 20 -11.69 45.03 -5.84
N GLN A 21 -11.93 44.82 -7.13
CA GLN A 21 -11.26 45.60 -8.19
C GLN A 21 -11.55 47.11 -8.05
N GLN A 22 -12.75 47.47 -7.57
CA GLN A 22 -13.13 48.85 -7.31
C GLN A 22 -12.35 49.45 -6.14
N GLN A 23 -12.17 48.69 -5.05
CA GLN A 23 -11.36 49.13 -3.90
C GLN A 23 -9.90 49.33 -4.30
N LEU A 24 -9.32 48.43 -5.11
CA LEU A 24 -7.95 48.63 -5.62
C LEU A 24 -7.86 49.88 -6.50
N ALA A 25 -8.85 50.14 -7.34
CA ALA A 25 -8.90 51.31 -8.20
C ALA A 25 -8.91 52.62 -7.38
N GLU A 26 -9.70 52.65 -6.30
CA GLU A 26 -9.78 53.78 -5.38
C GLU A 26 -8.47 54.02 -4.64
N VAL A 27 -7.89 52.98 -4.02
CA VAL A 27 -6.63 53.10 -3.27
C VAL A 27 -5.45 53.45 -4.18
N ALA A 28 -5.42 52.91 -5.41
CA ALA A 28 -4.40 53.24 -6.40
C ALA A 28 -4.70 54.52 -7.18
N SER A 29 -5.79 55.24 -6.88
CA SER A 29 -6.18 56.48 -7.57
C SER A 29 -6.21 56.37 -9.10
N ILE A 30 -6.70 55.24 -9.63
CA ILE A 30 -6.84 54.98 -11.06
C ILE A 30 -8.24 54.41 -11.38
N SER A 31 -8.65 54.45 -12.65
CA SER A 31 -9.99 53.98 -13.02
C SER A 31 -10.15 52.46 -12.86
N LEU A 32 -11.36 52.00 -12.51
CA LEU A 32 -11.71 50.58 -12.48
C LEU A 32 -11.42 49.89 -13.84
N ARG A 33 -11.69 50.57 -14.95
CA ARG A 33 -11.39 50.08 -16.30
C ARG A 33 -9.89 49.84 -16.50
N THR A 34 -9.03 50.67 -15.88
CA THR A 34 -7.58 50.50 -15.91
C THR A 34 -7.16 49.23 -15.17
N ILE A 35 -7.69 49.00 -13.96
CA ILE A 35 -7.43 47.77 -13.19
C ILE A 35 -7.89 46.53 -13.97
N GLN A 36 -9.11 46.55 -14.49
CA GLN A 36 -9.65 45.43 -15.28
C GLN A 36 -8.82 45.13 -16.52
N ARG A 37 -8.39 46.16 -17.26
CA ARG A 37 -7.51 46.00 -18.42
C ARG A 37 -6.17 45.41 -18.00
N ILE A 38 -5.56 45.94 -16.94
CA ILE A 38 -4.26 45.47 -16.44
C ILE A 38 -4.35 44.00 -16.02
N GLU A 39 -5.36 43.61 -15.24
CA GLU A 39 -5.56 42.21 -14.82
C GLU A 39 -5.80 41.26 -16.01
N LYS A 40 -6.41 41.74 -17.11
CA LYS A 40 -6.70 40.94 -18.32
C LYS A 40 -5.53 40.86 -19.31
N SER A 41 -4.87 41.98 -19.61
CA SER A 41 -3.91 42.10 -20.72
C SER A 41 -2.45 42.17 -20.29
N ALA A 42 -2.15 42.21 -19.00
CA ALA A 42 -0.79 42.28 -18.45
C ALA A 42 0.05 43.49 -18.91
N ASN A 43 -0.58 44.51 -19.50
CA ASN A 43 0.06 45.73 -19.97
C ASN A 43 -0.46 46.92 -19.18
N ALA A 44 0.45 47.73 -18.65
CA ALA A 44 0.15 48.92 -17.86
C ALA A 44 1.02 50.10 -18.32
N SER A 45 0.57 51.34 -18.12
CA SER A 45 1.46 52.49 -18.23
C SER A 45 2.41 52.51 -17.03
N GLN A 46 3.61 53.06 -17.18
CA GLN A 46 4.54 53.24 -16.05
C GLN A 46 3.90 53.99 -14.88
N GLU A 47 3.02 54.95 -15.17
CA GLU A 47 2.26 55.67 -14.15
C GLU A 47 1.32 54.74 -13.38
N SER A 48 0.55 53.91 -14.09
CA SER A 48 -0.33 52.93 -13.45
C SER A 48 0.46 51.93 -12.58
N VAL A 49 1.66 51.52 -13.02
CA VAL A 49 2.52 50.66 -12.21
C VAL A 49 2.95 51.36 -10.93
N LYS A 50 3.38 52.61 -10.99
CA LYS A 50 3.75 53.39 -9.80
C LYS A 50 2.58 53.53 -8.83
N SER A 51 1.39 53.85 -9.34
CA SER A 51 0.21 54.01 -8.49
C SER A 51 -0.19 52.70 -7.80
N ILE A 52 -0.18 51.59 -8.54
CA ILE A 52 -0.48 50.26 -7.98
C ILE A 52 0.61 49.82 -6.99
N SER A 53 1.89 50.04 -7.31
CA SER A 53 3.01 49.78 -6.38
C SER A 53 2.87 50.58 -5.09
N SER A 54 2.50 51.85 -5.17
CA SER A 54 2.27 52.71 -4.00
C SER A 54 1.10 52.20 -3.15
N ALA A 55 -0.02 51.81 -3.77
CA ALA A 55 -1.17 51.23 -3.07
C ALA A 55 -0.79 49.94 -2.30
N PHE A 56 0.14 49.16 -2.85
CA PHE A 56 0.64 47.95 -2.21
C PHE A 56 1.85 48.17 -1.29
N SER A 57 2.39 49.38 -1.18
CA SER A 57 3.66 49.67 -0.48
C SER A 57 4.84 48.84 -1.01
N LEU A 58 4.88 48.66 -2.34
CA LEU A 58 5.90 47.91 -3.08
C LEU A 58 6.68 48.84 -4.01
N THR A 59 7.80 48.35 -4.56
CA THR A 59 8.51 49.05 -5.63
C THR A 59 7.93 48.69 -7.00
N PRO A 60 8.10 49.53 -8.04
CA PRO A 60 7.70 49.17 -9.41
C PRO A 60 8.35 47.86 -9.91
N ALA A 61 9.60 47.59 -9.52
CA ALA A 61 10.32 46.37 -9.89
C ALA A 61 9.64 45.09 -9.36
N ASP A 62 8.92 45.19 -8.24
CA ASP A 62 8.20 44.06 -7.66
C ASP A 62 6.98 43.64 -8.49
N ILE A 63 6.40 44.58 -9.24
CA ILE A 63 5.19 44.36 -10.03
C ILE A 63 5.52 43.99 -11.48
N LEU A 64 6.68 44.39 -11.99
CA LEU A 64 7.11 44.07 -13.35
C LEU A 64 7.42 42.58 -13.50
N VAL A 65 7.19 42.05 -14.71
CA VAL A 65 7.59 40.68 -15.04
C VAL A 65 9.11 40.64 -15.12
N LYS A 66 9.76 40.05 -14.11
CA LYS A 66 11.16 39.64 -14.24
C LYS A 66 11.17 38.45 -15.20
N GLU A 67 11.87 38.57 -16.34
CA GLU A 67 12.18 37.43 -17.20
C GLU A 67 12.90 36.40 -16.33
N THR A 68 12.12 35.47 -15.80
CA THR A 68 12.66 34.33 -15.09
C THR A 68 13.03 33.40 -16.23
N GLU A 69 14.28 33.50 -16.68
CA GLU A 69 14.87 32.47 -17.51
C GLU A 69 14.50 31.15 -16.84
N LYS A 70 13.69 30.35 -17.53
CA LYS A 70 13.30 29.01 -17.10
C LYS A 70 14.58 28.18 -17.19
N SER A 71 15.37 28.28 -16.13
CA SER A 71 16.64 27.60 -15.98
C SER A 71 16.44 26.11 -16.18
N SER A 72 17.33 25.55 -16.97
CA SER A 72 17.52 24.20 -17.49
C SER A 72 17.51 23.05 -16.45
N VAL A 73 17.07 23.30 -15.22
CA VAL A 73 17.03 22.34 -14.10
C VAL A 73 16.08 21.17 -14.39
N VAL A 74 14.96 21.42 -15.07
CA VAL A 74 13.94 20.39 -15.34
C VAL A 74 14.44 19.31 -16.31
N LYS A 75 15.26 19.66 -17.30
CA LYS A 75 15.76 18.67 -18.29
C LYS A 75 16.82 17.72 -17.70
N ARG A 76 17.60 18.15 -16.70
CA ARG A 76 18.58 17.29 -16.02
C ARG A 76 17.92 16.37 -14.98
N ALA A 77 16.94 16.87 -14.23
CA ALA A 77 16.20 16.04 -13.26
C ALA A 77 15.44 14.87 -13.92
N GLN A 78 14.92 15.08 -15.14
CA GLN A 78 14.20 14.05 -15.90
C GLN A 78 15.09 12.87 -16.32
N GLN A 79 16.39 13.09 -16.57
CA GLN A 79 17.35 12.03 -16.88
C GLN A 79 17.72 11.17 -15.67
N TYR A 80 17.83 11.76 -14.48
CA TYR A 80 18.08 11.00 -13.25
C TYR A 80 16.85 10.24 -12.77
N PHE A 81 15.64 10.79 -12.95
CA PHE A 81 14.39 10.10 -12.59
C PHE A 81 14.18 8.83 -13.43
N GLY A 82 14.45 8.89 -14.75
CA GLY A 82 14.34 7.72 -15.62
C GLY A 82 15.35 6.60 -15.30
N GLY A 83 16.60 6.96 -15.00
CA GLY A 83 17.63 5.98 -14.65
C GLY A 83 17.41 5.32 -13.29
N MET A 84 16.97 6.08 -12.27
CA MET A 84 16.74 5.56 -10.92
C MET A 84 15.50 4.64 -10.84
N LEU A 85 14.43 4.95 -11.57
CA LEU A 85 13.26 4.06 -11.71
C LEU A 85 13.61 2.73 -12.39
N ALA A 86 14.46 2.75 -13.41
CA ALA A 86 14.89 1.54 -14.10
C ALA A 86 15.74 0.62 -13.20
N ILE A 87 16.63 1.18 -12.38
CA ILE A 87 17.48 0.41 -11.45
C ILE A 87 16.65 -0.19 -10.31
N VAL A 88 15.76 0.58 -9.69
CA VAL A 88 14.86 0.06 -8.63
C VAL A 88 13.91 -0.99 -9.18
N GLY A 89 13.35 -0.79 -10.38
CA GLY A 89 12.52 -1.78 -11.07
C GLY A 89 13.29 -3.07 -11.36
N ALA A 90 14.52 -2.98 -11.87
CA ALA A 90 15.35 -4.16 -12.11
C ALA A 90 15.72 -4.88 -10.80
N LEU A 91 16.03 -4.15 -9.73
CA LEU A 91 16.36 -4.74 -8.42
C LEU A 91 15.14 -5.42 -7.76
N LEU A 92 13.94 -4.85 -7.93
CA LEU A 92 12.68 -5.46 -7.47
C LEU A 92 12.28 -6.70 -8.29
N LEU A 93 12.75 -6.85 -9.53
CA LEU A 93 12.56 -8.09 -10.30
C LEU A 93 13.46 -9.24 -9.80
N TYR A 94 14.50 -8.96 -9.00
CA TYR A 94 15.35 -9.99 -8.39
C TYR A 94 14.89 -10.42 -7.00
N THR A 95 13.98 -9.69 -6.34
CA THR A 95 13.30 -10.23 -5.16
C THR A 95 12.24 -11.18 -5.65
N SER A 96 12.64 -12.43 -5.81
CA SER A 96 11.81 -13.60 -6.09
C SER A 96 10.39 -13.40 -5.58
N PHE A 97 9.43 -13.30 -6.50
CA PHE A 97 8.10 -13.82 -6.20
C PHE A 97 8.33 -15.30 -5.90
N SER A 98 8.58 -15.62 -4.62
CA SER A 98 8.42 -16.97 -4.12
C SER A 98 6.92 -17.21 -4.19
N THR A 99 6.45 -17.60 -5.37
CA THR A 99 5.12 -18.16 -5.52
C THR A 99 5.19 -19.48 -4.79
N ALA A 100 4.94 -19.46 -3.48
CA ALA A 100 4.67 -20.70 -2.77
C ALA A 100 3.47 -21.32 -3.49
N SER A 101 3.68 -22.46 -4.14
CA SER A 101 2.62 -23.22 -4.79
C SER A 101 1.58 -23.53 -3.71
N PRO A 102 0.32 -23.11 -3.84
CA PRO A 102 -0.67 -23.53 -2.88
C PRO A 102 -0.90 -25.04 -3.04
N ILE A 103 -0.88 -25.77 -1.93
CA ILE A 103 -1.21 -27.19 -1.85
C ILE A 103 -2.61 -27.28 -1.25
N MET A 104 -3.55 -27.86 -1.98
CA MET A 104 -4.88 -28.12 -1.44
C MET A 104 -4.80 -29.35 -0.53
N LEU A 105 -5.39 -29.28 0.65
CA LEU A 105 -5.37 -30.34 1.63
C LEU A 105 -6.80 -30.69 2.00
N LYS A 106 -7.21 -31.91 1.69
CA LYS A 106 -8.45 -32.45 2.23
C LYS A 106 -8.16 -33.11 3.57
N VAL A 107 -8.74 -32.57 4.64
CA VAL A 107 -8.60 -33.07 6.01
C VAL A 107 -9.93 -33.65 6.45
N ASP A 108 -9.95 -34.96 6.66
CA ASP A 108 -11.06 -35.71 7.21
C ASP A 108 -10.74 -36.02 8.68
N ALA A 109 -11.55 -35.51 9.61
CA ALA A 109 -11.37 -35.72 11.05
C ALA A 109 -12.51 -36.57 11.62
N SER A 110 -12.17 -37.56 12.44
CA SER A 110 -13.08 -38.49 13.08
C SER A 110 -12.73 -38.66 14.56
N ALA A 111 -13.73 -38.88 15.41
CA ALA A 111 -13.55 -39.24 16.80
C ALA A 111 -14.40 -40.46 17.13
N ASN A 112 -13.83 -41.42 17.87
CA ASN A 112 -14.51 -42.67 18.25
C ASN A 112 -15.20 -43.38 17.06
N ASN A 113 -14.55 -43.35 15.89
CA ASN A 113 -15.05 -43.95 14.65
C ASN A 113 -16.28 -43.25 14.03
N GLU A 114 -16.65 -42.06 14.52
CA GLU A 114 -17.66 -41.18 13.96
C GLU A 114 -16.98 -39.99 13.25
N GLN A 115 -17.41 -39.70 12.02
CA GLN A 115 -16.84 -38.60 11.24
C GLN A 115 -17.30 -37.26 11.81
N LEU A 116 -16.35 -36.44 12.26
CA LEU A 116 -16.63 -35.13 12.83
C LEU A 116 -16.68 -34.04 11.75
N ALA A 117 -15.72 -34.06 10.83
CA ALA A 117 -15.59 -33.02 9.81
C ALA A 117 -14.81 -33.49 8.58
N SER A 118 -15.11 -32.86 7.44
CA SER A 118 -14.31 -32.94 6.21
C SER A 118 -14.09 -31.52 5.72
N ILE A 119 -12.83 -31.09 5.65
CA ILE A 119 -12.46 -29.70 5.35
C ILE A 119 -11.47 -29.72 4.19
N GLN A 120 -11.71 -28.89 3.18
CA GLN A 120 -10.69 -28.58 2.17
C GLN A 120 -10.00 -27.28 2.58
N LEU A 121 -8.69 -27.35 2.75
CA LEU A 121 -7.87 -26.25 3.20
C LEU A 121 -6.80 -25.95 2.14
N LEU A 122 -6.71 -24.70 1.73
CA LEU A 122 -5.65 -24.23 0.85
C LEU A 122 -4.46 -23.82 1.73
N SER A 123 -3.40 -24.62 1.73
CA SER A 123 -2.15 -24.30 2.45
C SER A 123 -1.12 -23.79 1.48
N GLU A 124 -0.46 -22.68 1.78
CA GLU A 124 0.78 -22.35 1.08
C GLU A 124 1.84 -23.41 1.39
N GLU A 125 2.67 -23.75 0.41
CA GLU A 125 3.76 -24.70 0.59
C GLU A 125 4.70 -24.25 1.72
N GLY A 126 4.84 -25.09 2.74
CA GLY A 126 5.63 -24.84 3.95
C GLY A 126 5.01 -23.92 4.99
N ALA A 127 3.85 -23.32 4.72
CA ALA A 127 3.12 -22.55 5.72
C ALA A 127 2.44 -23.46 6.75
N GLU A 128 2.31 -22.96 7.98
CA GLU A 128 1.55 -23.63 9.04
C GLU A 128 0.08 -23.19 8.98
N SER A 129 -0.79 -24.17 8.75
CA SER A 129 -2.23 -24.02 8.72
C SER A 129 -2.83 -24.52 10.03
N GLU A 130 -3.54 -23.66 10.73
CA GLU A 130 -4.18 -23.99 12.01
C GLU A 130 -5.57 -24.59 11.79
N LEU A 131 -5.81 -25.76 12.38
CA LEU A 131 -7.10 -26.42 12.48
C LEU A 131 -7.49 -26.52 13.96
N ARG A 132 -8.69 -26.06 14.30
CA ARG A 132 -9.27 -26.25 15.63
C ARG A 132 -10.44 -27.20 15.57
N ILE A 133 -10.39 -28.23 16.40
CA ILE A 133 -11.49 -29.18 16.60
C ILE A 133 -12.05 -28.88 18.00
N GLU A 134 -13.22 -28.26 18.02
CA GLU A 134 -13.86 -27.72 19.23
C GLU A 134 -12.94 -26.73 19.99
N SER A 135 -13.18 -26.52 21.29
CA SER A 135 -12.28 -25.81 22.20
C SER A 135 -11.20 -26.70 22.83
N LYS A 136 -11.15 -27.98 22.43
CA LYS A 136 -10.32 -29.01 23.09
C LYS A 136 -9.03 -29.32 22.35
N LEU A 137 -9.02 -29.23 21.02
CA LEU A 137 -7.88 -29.67 20.23
C LEU A 137 -7.50 -28.61 19.18
N LYS A 138 -6.20 -28.31 19.11
CA LYS A 138 -5.61 -27.47 18.08
C LYS A 138 -4.57 -28.28 17.33
N ILE A 139 -4.54 -28.17 16.01
CA ILE A 139 -3.59 -28.85 15.14
C ILE A 139 -2.99 -27.83 14.19
N ASP A 140 -1.68 -27.68 14.21
CA ASP A 140 -0.98 -26.91 13.18
C ASP A 140 -0.42 -27.89 12.14
N LEU A 141 -0.66 -27.64 10.87
CA LEU A 141 -0.30 -28.54 9.80
C LEU A 141 0.46 -27.80 8.71
N SER A 142 1.58 -28.36 8.25
CA SER A 142 2.37 -27.82 7.15
C SER A 142 2.70 -28.91 6.16
N ALA A 143 2.55 -28.60 4.88
CA ALA A 143 2.85 -29.48 3.77
C ALA A 143 3.95 -28.87 2.90
N VAL A 144 5.02 -29.61 2.63
CA VAL A 144 6.13 -29.18 1.79
C VAL A 144 6.39 -30.23 0.73
N GLN A 145 6.51 -29.85 -0.53
CA GLN A 145 6.90 -30.79 -1.58
C GLN A 145 8.40 -31.06 -1.50
N THR A 146 8.78 -32.33 -1.51
CA THR A 146 10.18 -32.74 -1.57
C THR A 146 10.68 -32.70 -3.02
N PRO A 147 11.99 -32.57 -3.26
CA PRO A 147 12.56 -32.63 -4.61
C PRO A 147 12.26 -33.93 -5.37
N GLU A 148 11.89 -34.99 -4.64
CA GLU A 148 11.51 -36.31 -5.17
C GLU A 148 10.03 -36.40 -5.56
N GLY A 149 9.24 -35.34 -5.34
CA GLY A 149 7.82 -35.25 -5.69
C GLY A 149 6.85 -35.69 -4.59
N GLN A 150 7.35 -36.11 -3.42
CA GLN A 150 6.52 -36.48 -2.28
C GLN A 150 6.13 -35.25 -1.45
N ILE A 151 5.04 -35.34 -0.70
CA ILE A 151 4.60 -34.32 0.25
C ILE A 151 5.05 -34.72 1.65
N ARG A 152 5.91 -33.90 2.24
CA ARG A 152 6.25 -33.99 3.66
C ARG A 152 5.22 -33.20 4.47
N LEU A 153 4.40 -33.93 5.20
CA LEU A 153 3.39 -33.40 6.11
C LEU A 153 3.97 -33.34 7.52
N LYS A 154 4.13 -32.14 8.08
CA LYS A 154 4.45 -31.97 9.51
C LYS A 154 3.20 -31.49 10.23
N THR A 155 2.87 -32.15 11.33
CA THR A 155 1.70 -31.83 12.13
C THR A 155 2.14 -31.59 13.56
N LYS A 156 1.59 -30.57 14.22
CA LYS A 156 1.74 -30.32 15.65
C LYS A 156 0.36 -30.43 16.28
N VAL A 157 0.20 -31.33 17.23
CA VAL A 157 -1.06 -31.58 17.93
C VAL A 157 -0.97 -30.97 19.31
N TYR A 158 -1.92 -30.12 19.65
CA TYR A 158 -2.06 -29.47 20.93
C TYR A 158 -3.39 -29.86 21.57
N GLU A 159 -3.33 -30.17 22.86
CA GLU A 159 -4.50 -30.46 23.66
C GLU A 159 -4.75 -29.31 24.64
N PHE A 160 -6.01 -28.93 24.81
CA PHE A 160 -6.40 -27.89 25.74
C PHE A 160 -6.39 -28.41 27.19
N ASN A 161 -5.69 -27.70 28.06
CA ASN A 161 -5.67 -27.93 29.50
C ASN A 161 -6.21 -26.69 30.23
N GLU A 162 -7.11 -26.88 31.20
CA GLU A 162 -7.71 -25.77 31.95
C GLU A 162 -6.69 -24.88 32.68
N SER A 163 -5.53 -25.43 33.06
CA SER A 163 -4.49 -24.70 33.81
C SER A 163 -3.49 -23.95 32.93
N SER A 164 -3.19 -24.48 31.73
CA SER A 164 -2.05 -24.04 30.90
C SER A 164 -2.44 -23.67 29.46
N GLY A 165 -3.72 -23.80 29.10
CA GLY A 165 -4.19 -23.62 27.73
C GLY A 165 -3.77 -24.77 26.81
N PHE A 166 -3.53 -24.48 25.53
CA PHE A 166 -3.11 -25.48 24.54
C PHE A 166 -1.66 -25.91 24.77
N VAL A 167 -1.46 -27.19 25.14
CA VAL A 167 -0.15 -27.79 25.35
C VAL A 167 0.17 -28.72 24.20
N LEU A 168 1.38 -28.60 23.63
CA LEU A 168 1.85 -29.47 22.55
C LEU A 168 2.01 -30.90 23.08
N VAL A 169 1.30 -31.86 22.50
CA VAL A 169 1.32 -33.26 22.90
C VAL A 169 2.04 -34.16 21.89
N ALA A 170 2.04 -33.80 20.60
CA ALA A 170 2.70 -34.59 19.57
C ALA A 170 3.14 -33.74 18.37
N THR A 171 4.20 -34.18 17.67
CA THR A 171 4.68 -33.57 16.43
C THR A 171 4.97 -34.61 15.34
N PRO A 172 3.97 -35.38 14.87
CA PRO A 172 4.20 -36.39 13.85
C PRO A 172 4.63 -35.77 12.52
N VAL A 173 5.53 -36.46 11.82
CA VAL A 173 5.97 -36.11 10.47
C VAL A 173 5.73 -37.31 9.59
N LEU A 174 5.02 -37.08 8.49
CA LEU A 174 4.61 -38.10 7.55
C LEU A 174 5.08 -37.72 6.15
N LEU A 175 5.32 -38.74 5.33
CA LEU A 175 5.62 -38.62 3.90
C LEU A 175 4.50 -39.31 3.16
N THR A 176 3.92 -38.63 2.18
CA THR A 176 2.79 -39.11 1.39
C THR A 176 2.89 -38.58 -0.03
N GLU A 177 2.20 -39.17 -0.99
CA GLU A 177 2.09 -38.61 -2.35
C GLU A 177 0.79 -37.80 -2.53
N PHE A 178 0.68 -37.07 -3.65
CA PHE A 178 -0.59 -36.42 -4.02
C PHE A 178 -1.68 -37.48 -4.23
N HIS A 179 -2.89 -37.17 -3.77
CA HIS A 179 -4.07 -38.05 -3.77
C HIS A 179 -3.95 -39.29 -2.88
N GLU A 180 -2.86 -39.44 -2.13
CA GLU A 180 -2.70 -40.48 -1.12
C GLU A 180 -3.06 -39.92 0.26
N ALA A 181 -3.99 -40.58 0.94
CA ALA A 181 -4.42 -40.18 2.27
C ALA A 181 -3.48 -40.76 3.33
N VAL A 182 -3.02 -39.92 4.25
CA VAL A 182 -2.25 -40.35 5.41
C VAL A 182 -3.01 -40.08 6.70
N GLY A 183 -3.08 -41.10 7.57
CA GLY A 183 -3.80 -41.07 8.83
C GLY A 183 -2.89 -40.79 10.03
N ILE A 184 -3.31 -39.88 10.91
CA ILE A 184 -2.76 -39.70 12.25
C ILE A 184 -3.82 -40.15 13.25
N LYS A 185 -3.49 -41.16 14.06
CA LYS A 185 -4.36 -41.65 15.13
C LYS A 185 -3.72 -41.38 16.48
N PHE A 186 -4.49 -40.81 17.39
CA PHE A 186 -4.06 -40.56 18.77
C PHE A 186 -5.24 -40.62 19.73
N VAL A 187 -4.94 -40.78 21.02
CA VAL A 187 -5.93 -40.79 22.10
C VAL A 187 -5.68 -39.56 22.95
N ALA A 188 -6.70 -38.73 23.13
CA ALA A 188 -6.64 -37.56 23.98
C ALA A 188 -6.63 -37.94 25.47
N SER A 189 -6.27 -37.01 26.35
CA SER A 189 -6.19 -37.23 27.79
C SER A 189 -7.55 -37.56 28.42
N ASP A 190 -8.65 -37.18 27.77
CA ASP A 190 -10.03 -37.53 28.16
C ASP A 190 -10.48 -38.92 27.68
N GLY A 191 -9.60 -39.67 26.99
CA GLY A 191 -9.85 -41.02 26.50
C GLY A 191 -10.53 -41.09 25.14
N VAL A 192 -10.83 -39.96 24.50
CA VAL A 192 -11.39 -39.92 23.15
C VAL A 192 -10.32 -40.27 22.12
N SER A 193 -10.61 -41.22 21.23
CA SER A 193 -9.71 -41.58 20.13
C SER A 193 -10.00 -40.69 18.93
N PHE A 194 -9.02 -39.90 18.51
CA PHE A 194 -9.08 -39.07 17.31
C PHE A 194 -8.32 -39.73 16.15
N GLU A 195 -8.87 -39.61 14.96
CA GLU A 195 -8.28 -40.08 13.72
C GLU A 195 -8.42 -39.00 12.65
N ILE A 196 -7.30 -38.59 12.07
CA ILE A 196 -7.22 -37.47 11.15
C ILE A 196 -6.53 -37.94 9.88
N HIS A 197 -7.26 -37.89 8.77
CA HIS A 197 -6.79 -38.29 7.46
C HIS A 197 -6.53 -37.04 6.65
N VAL A 198 -5.31 -36.89 6.13
CA VAL A 198 -4.92 -35.75 5.31
C VAL A 198 -4.56 -36.26 3.93
N THR A 199 -5.24 -35.73 2.92
CA THR A 199 -5.01 -36.06 1.51
C THR A 199 -4.55 -34.80 0.79
N PRO A 200 -3.29 -34.72 0.36
CA PRO A 200 -2.82 -33.63 -0.49
C PRO A 200 -3.46 -33.72 -1.88
N GLN A 201 -3.89 -32.59 -2.39
CA GLN A 201 -4.51 -32.39 -3.70
C GLN A 201 -3.74 -31.29 -4.44
N ASN A 202 -3.74 -31.39 -5.77
CA ASN A 202 -3.00 -30.50 -6.65
C ASN A 202 -3.76 -29.23 -7.00
#